data_AF-A0A9X2IKW5-F1
#
_entry.id   AF-A0A9X2IKW5-F1
#
_cell.length_a   1.000
_cell.length_b   1.000
_cell.length_c   1.000
_cell.angle_alpha   90.00
_cell.angle_beta   90.00
_cell.angle_gamma   90.00
#
_symmetry.space_group_name_H-M   'P 1'
#
loop_
_entity.id
_entity.type
_entity.pdbx_description
1 polymer ?
#
loop_
_entity_poly.entity_id
_entity_poly.type
_entity_poly.pdbx_seq_one_letter_code
_entity_poly.pdbx_strand_id
1 'polypeptide(L)'
;MSNQWGRDSQPVGGRGASAAPVILALVLGLALGGGAGYGYLRYLSGDAASRLAAVEQRNSELSGELADTRQKLGQALAAQQKNEAGIEPAEGEAAELQTKLDLQRSELDAMAEEVARISDALQAERARSNSLSQELDGERNKLRSQAALLAEAEKSAADSRAQADAAIADLQARMAARQGDGQREIDRLRGEEIPRLNRQIAELSDKVAANEADAAKAQLQRQALEKAVDGARADVAALHAALDTEQQKNAALTAEVQRLKRDAGSPSAATEPQSPPAAAENPSAEEAARDVALVDKVLAGTPGIDRLTSDNRQRLRDMLVSGQCVTTGLRAVFPSVPLVTLRNLMRDLKSDC
;
A
#
# COMPACT_ATOMS: atom_id res chain seq x y z
N MET A 1 44.59 -15.65 22.91
CA MET A 1 45.72 -14.72 22.69
C MET A 1 45.61 -13.70 23.82
N SER A 2 46.17 -13.94 25.01
CA SER A 2 47.60 -14.06 25.39
C SER A 2 48.30 -12.69 25.45
N ASN A 3 49.39 -12.63 26.25
CA ASN A 3 50.20 -11.44 26.58
C ASN A 3 49.48 -10.58 27.66
N GLN A 4 49.75 -10.68 28.96
CA GLN A 4 50.84 -11.29 29.74
C GLN A 4 52.25 -10.75 29.44
N TRP A 5 52.55 -9.63 30.10
CA TRP A 5 53.85 -9.27 30.67
C TRP A 5 53.52 -8.95 32.14
N GLY A 6 54.01 -9.67 33.16
CA GLY A 6 55.41 -9.70 33.63
C GLY A 6 55.52 -8.69 34.79
N ARG A 7 55.44 -9.12 36.06
CA ARG A 7 56.58 -9.51 36.95
C ARG A 7 57.57 -8.35 37.17
N ASP A 8 58.13 -8.04 38.34
CA ASP A 8 58.13 -8.57 39.73
C ASP A 8 58.68 -7.42 40.65
N SER A 9 58.63 -7.37 42.00
CA SER A 9 58.21 -8.27 43.09
C SER A 9 57.91 -7.48 44.41
N GLN A 10 57.73 -8.19 45.53
CA GLN A 10 57.49 -7.77 46.93
C GLN A 10 58.51 -6.80 47.58
N PRO A 11 58.12 -6.02 48.62
CA PRO A 11 59.03 -5.62 49.70
C PRO A 11 59.09 -6.69 50.81
N VAL A 12 60.29 -7.13 51.19
CA VAL A 12 60.54 -8.04 52.32
C VAL A 12 61.66 -7.49 53.20
N GLY A 13 61.46 -7.54 54.51
CA GLY A 13 62.48 -7.26 55.54
C GLY A 13 62.54 -5.80 55.99
N GLY A 14 62.81 -5.51 57.27
CA GLY A 14 63.10 -6.43 58.37
C GLY A 14 63.88 -5.74 59.48
N ARG A 15 63.47 -5.92 60.73
CA ARG A 15 64.09 -5.36 61.95
C ARG A 15 65.63 -5.44 61.97
N GLY A 16 66.26 -4.38 62.47
CA GLY A 16 67.62 -4.40 63.02
C GLY A 16 67.77 -3.39 64.15
N ALA A 17 67.81 -3.85 65.40
CA ALA A 17 68.05 -3.02 66.58
C ALA A 17 69.08 -3.69 67.49
N SER A 18 70.17 -2.98 67.79
CA SER A 18 71.19 -3.27 68.82
C SER A 18 72.18 -2.11 68.81
N ALA A 19 72.32 -1.32 69.89
CA ALA A 19 73.02 -1.63 71.15
C ALA A 19 74.54 -1.34 71.08
N ALA A 20 75.02 -0.57 72.06
CA ALA A 20 76.43 -0.26 72.33
C ALA A 20 77.06 -1.40 73.20
N PRO A 21 78.21 -1.28 73.94
CA PRO A 21 79.21 -0.19 74.05
C PRO A 21 80.70 -0.66 74.25
N VAL A 22 81.60 0.30 74.58
CA VAL A 22 82.91 0.16 75.32
C VAL A 22 84.11 -0.55 74.63
N ILE A 23 85.34 -0.07 74.99
CA ILE A 23 86.73 -0.63 74.94
C ILE A 23 87.70 0.38 74.25
N LEU A 24 88.89 0.75 74.75
CA LEU A 24 89.64 0.44 75.98
C LEU A 24 90.45 1.65 76.49
N ALA A 25 90.76 1.60 77.78
CA ALA A 25 91.66 2.42 78.59
C ALA A 25 93.10 2.66 78.07
N LEU A 26 93.55 3.92 78.22
CA LEU A 26 94.91 4.44 78.46
C LEU A 26 94.73 5.96 78.60
N VAL A 27 94.76 6.57 79.80
CA VAL A 27 95.95 7.24 80.37
C VAL A 27 95.83 7.37 81.92
N LEU A 28 94.76 6.86 82.52
CA LEU A 28 94.40 7.03 83.95
C LEU A 28 95.19 6.10 84.90
N GLY A 29 96.52 6.06 84.74
CA GLY A 29 97.40 5.03 85.30
C GLY A 29 98.77 5.50 85.79
N LEU A 30 98.92 6.75 86.24
CA LEU A 30 100.15 7.22 86.89
C LEU A 30 99.87 7.89 88.25
N ALA A 31 99.41 7.08 89.20
CA ALA A 31 99.28 7.45 90.60
C ALA A 31 100.04 6.46 91.50
N LEU A 32 100.50 6.98 92.66
CA LEU A 32 101.00 6.29 93.87
C LEU A 32 102.49 5.91 93.96
N GLY A 33 103.08 6.27 95.12
CA GLY A 33 104.47 6.09 95.53
C GLY A 33 105.16 7.45 95.77
N GLY A 34 104.90 8.20 96.85
CA GLY A 34 105.04 7.78 98.26
C GLY A 34 106.54 7.80 98.62
N GLY A 35 107.04 8.45 99.67
CA GLY A 35 106.48 9.04 100.88
C GLY A 35 107.66 9.22 101.86
N ALA A 36 107.53 10.11 102.85
CA ALA A 36 108.61 10.58 103.73
C ALA A 36 109.58 9.51 104.33
N GLY A 37 110.86 9.87 104.45
CA GLY A 37 111.91 9.05 105.07
C GLY A 37 113.07 9.87 105.65
N TYR A 38 112.79 10.68 106.67
CA TYR A 38 113.80 11.49 107.38
C TYR A 38 114.63 10.61 108.33
N GLY A 39 115.97 10.66 108.24
CA GLY A 39 116.87 10.23 109.32
C GLY A 39 117.52 8.85 109.22
N TYR A 40 118.51 8.68 108.33
CA TYR A 40 119.61 7.75 108.59
C TYR A 40 120.97 8.26 108.03
N LEU A 41 121.87 8.57 108.98
CA LEU A 41 123.33 8.77 108.92
C LEU A 41 123.99 9.11 107.55
N ARG A 42 124.64 10.27 107.37
CA ARG A 42 125.74 10.86 108.15
C ARG A 42 127.02 10.00 108.27
N TYR A 43 127.31 9.09 107.32
CA TYR A 43 128.60 8.36 107.32
C TYR A 43 129.28 8.10 105.95
N LEU A 44 128.79 8.63 104.83
CA LEU A 44 129.47 8.52 103.53
C LEU A 44 129.61 9.87 102.81
N SER A 45 130.21 10.83 103.50
CA SER A 45 130.81 12.02 102.88
C SER A 45 132.11 11.63 102.16
N GLY A 46 131.98 11.08 100.95
CA GLY A 46 133.13 10.49 100.25
C GLY A 46 133.01 10.25 98.74
N ASP A 47 131.94 10.69 98.06
CA ASP A 47 131.94 10.91 96.60
C ASP A 47 130.74 11.77 96.15
N ALA A 48 130.78 13.07 96.46
CA ALA A 48 129.67 13.98 96.14
C ALA A 48 129.71 14.51 94.69
N ALA A 49 130.87 14.44 94.01
CA ALA A 49 131.06 15.03 92.69
C ALA A 49 130.44 14.16 91.57
N SER A 50 130.61 12.84 91.62
CA SER A 50 130.05 11.91 90.62
C SER A 50 128.52 11.96 90.59
N ARG A 51 127.89 12.10 91.77
CA ARG A 51 126.42 12.21 91.89
C ARG A 51 125.87 13.54 91.39
N LEU A 52 126.58 14.65 91.58
CA LEU A 52 126.15 15.94 91.05
C LEU A 52 126.19 15.93 89.52
N ALA A 53 127.28 15.44 88.93
CA ALA A 53 127.41 15.27 87.48
C ALA A 53 126.31 14.34 86.91
N ALA A 54 126.01 13.22 87.58
CA ALA A 54 124.94 12.31 87.16
C ALA A 54 123.52 12.92 87.27
N VAL A 55 123.27 13.78 88.25
CA VAL A 55 122.00 14.53 88.37
C VAL A 55 121.90 15.61 87.31
N GLU A 56 122.97 16.34 87.03
CA GLU A 56 123.02 17.39 86.03
C GLU A 56 122.90 16.82 84.61
N GLN A 57 123.53 15.67 84.34
CA GLN A 57 123.34 14.90 83.11
C GLN A 57 121.87 14.50 82.94
N ARG A 58 121.22 13.93 83.97
CA ARG A 58 119.78 13.61 83.93
C ARG A 58 118.89 14.83 83.76
N ASN A 59 119.26 15.99 84.30
CA ASN A 59 118.50 17.22 84.16
C ASN A 59 118.61 17.76 82.71
N SER A 60 119.80 17.65 82.10
CA SER A 60 119.99 17.93 80.67
C SER A 60 119.17 16.97 79.79
N GLU A 61 119.16 15.68 80.12
CA GLU A 61 118.42 14.62 79.41
C GLU A 61 116.90 14.85 79.51
N LEU A 62 116.36 15.12 80.70
CA LEU A 62 114.95 15.47 80.93
C LEU A 62 114.56 16.80 80.25
N SER A 63 115.46 17.79 80.18
CA SER A 63 115.20 19.02 79.42
C SER A 63 115.18 18.79 77.91
N GLY A 64 115.97 17.83 77.41
CA GLY A 64 115.92 17.32 76.04
C GLY A 64 114.61 16.61 75.75
N GLU A 65 114.16 15.71 76.64
CA GLU A 65 112.86 15.04 76.52
C GLU A 65 111.69 16.04 76.60
N LEU A 66 111.77 17.07 77.45
CA LEU A 66 110.78 18.15 77.52
C LEU A 66 110.76 19.03 76.26
N ALA A 67 111.90 19.23 75.60
CA ALA A 67 111.97 19.92 74.31
C ALA A 67 111.39 19.05 73.19
N ASP A 68 111.75 17.77 73.13
CA ASP A 68 111.28 16.82 72.11
C ASP A 68 109.78 16.50 72.25
N THR A 69 109.25 16.37 73.48
CA THR A 69 107.81 16.23 73.73
C THR A 69 107.04 17.49 73.37
N ARG A 70 107.57 18.69 73.66
CA ARG A 70 106.98 19.96 73.16
C ARG A 70 107.02 20.06 71.64
N GLN A 71 108.10 19.63 71.00
CA GLN A 71 108.22 19.61 69.55
C GLN A 71 107.22 18.63 68.93
N LYS A 72 107.06 17.43 69.49
CA LYS A 72 106.06 16.44 69.08
C LYS A 72 104.62 16.94 69.29
N LEU A 73 104.33 17.61 70.39
CA LEU A 73 103.02 18.27 70.61
C LEU A 73 102.77 19.40 69.61
N GLY A 74 103.79 20.22 69.31
CA GLY A 74 103.70 21.26 68.28
C GLY A 74 103.47 20.68 66.88
N GLN A 75 104.13 19.58 66.54
CA GLN A 75 103.92 18.85 65.29
C GLN A 75 102.53 18.19 65.23
N ALA A 76 102.05 17.61 66.33
CA ALA A 76 100.71 17.03 66.42
C ALA A 76 99.61 18.08 66.29
N LEU A 77 99.74 19.24 66.95
CA LEU A 77 98.82 20.37 66.80
C LEU A 77 98.85 20.96 65.39
N ALA A 78 100.03 21.10 64.77
CA ALA A 78 100.15 21.56 63.39
C ALA A 78 99.55 20.55 62.39
N ALA A 79 99.67 19.23 62.66
CA ALA A 79 99.02 18.19 61.87
C ALA A 79 97.50 18.20 62.05
N GLN A 80 97.00 18.43 63.27
CA GLN A 80 95.56 18.58 63.54
C GLN A 80 95.00 19.80 62.82
N GLN A 81 95.62 20.98 62.95
CA GLN A 81 95.20 22.20 62.24
C GLN A 81 95.23 22.02 60.72
N LYS A 82 96.22 21.29 60.19
CA LYS A 82 96.31 20.97 58.76
C LYS A 82 95.20 20.00 58.30
N ASN A 83 94.77 19.09 59.17
CA ASN A 83 93.66 18.18 58.87
C ASN A 83 92.31 18.91 58.97
N GLU A 84 92.10 19.76 59.97
CA GLU A 84 90.89 20.61 60.10
C GLU A 84 90.77 21.56 58.89
N ALA A 85 91.87 22.23 58.50
CA ALA A 85 91.94 23.04 57.28
C ALA A 85 91.81 22.22 55.96
N GLY A 86 91.88 20.89 56.04
CA GLY A 86 91.60 19.98 54.93
C GLY A 86 90.16 19.45 54.90
N ILE A 87 89.39 19.64 55.98
CA ILE A 87 87.98 19.25 56.09
C ILE A 87 87.06 20.36 55.58
N GLU A 88 87.32 21.63 55.91
CA GLU A 88 86.56 22.77 55.37
C GLU A 88 86.42 22.78 53.83
N PRO A 89 87.46 22.56 53.00
CA PRO A 89 87.29 22.48 51.55
C PRO A 89 86.45 21.27 51.11
N ALA A 90 86.54 20.13 51.82
CA ALA A 90 85.73 18.94 51.51
C ALA A 90 84.25 19.13 51.85
N GLU A 91 83.93 19.88 52.92
CA GLU A 91 82.55 20.29 53.23
C GLU A 91 82.00 21.28 52.19
N GLY A 92 82.84 22.19 51.68
CA GLY A 92 82.51 23.08 50.57
C GLY A 92 82.20 22.32 49.27
N GLU A 93 83.05 21.36 48.89
CA GLU A 93 82.83 20.50 47.72
C GLU A 93 81.56 19.65 47.86
N ALA A 94 81.28 19.11 49.05
CA ALA A 94 80.05 18.37 49.33
C ALA A 94 78.79 19.25 49.19
N ALA A 95 78.82 20.50 49.69
CA ALA A 95 77.73 21.45 49.55
C ALA A 95 77.50 21.88 48.09
N GLU A 96 78.56 22.06 47.30
CA GLU A 96 78.46 22.35 45.86
C GLU A 96 77.88 21.16 45.08
N LEU A 97 78.30 19.93 45.38
CA LEU A 97 77.75 18.72 44.80
C LEU A 97 76.28 18.52 45.16
N GLN A 98 75.88 18.81 46.40
CA GLN A 98 74.48 18.75 46.81
C GLN A 98 73.63 19.80 46.09
N THR A 99 74.15 21.02 45.92
CA THR A 99 73.51 22.08 45.12
C THR A 99 73.31 21.66 43.66
N LYS A 100 74.31 20.98 43.06
CA LYS A 100 74.20 20.42 41.71
C LYS A 100 73.19 19.28 41.62
N LEU A 101 73.09 18.41 42.63
CA LEU A 101 72.10 17.34 42.68
C LEU A 101 70.67 17.90 42.82
N ASP A 102 70.47 18.93 43.63
CA ASP A 102 69.16 19.56 43.80
C ASP A 102 68.75 20.37 42.55
N LEU A 103 69.71 21.00 41.86
CA LEU A 103 69.49 21.60 40.54
C LEU A 103 69.07 20.53 39.51
N GLN A 104 69.82 19.44 39.39
CA GLN A 104 69.52 18.33 38.46
C GLN A 104 68.16 17.68 38.77
N ARG A 105 67.77 17.57 40.05
CA ARG A 105 66.42 17.14 40.44
C ARG A 105 65.36 18.11 39.92
N SER A 106 65.54 19.42 40.13
CA SER A 106 64.59 20.41 39.64
C SER A 106 64.49 20.45 38.10
N GLU A 107 65.60 20.19 37.40
CA GLU A 107 65.62 20.05 35.93
C GLU A 107 64.89 18.78 35.47
N LEU A 108 65.06 17.66 36.17
CA LEU A 108 64.33 16.42 35.90
C LEU A 108 62.83 16.56 36.19
N ASP A 109 62.43 17.23 37.27
CA ASP A 109 61.04 17.50 37.60
C ASP A 109 60.40 18.43 36.54
N ALA A 110 61.11 19.48 36.11
CA ALA A 110 60.66 20.37 35.03
C ALA A 110 60.53 19.64 33.68
N MET A 111 61.47 18.74 33.34
CA MET A 111 61.36 17.89 32.16
C MET A 111 60.23 16.87 32.26
N ALA A 112 59.98 16.30 33.44
CA ALA A 112 58.87 15.38 33.67
C ALA A 112 57.51 16.09 33.51
N GLU A 113 57.39 17.33 34.01
CA GLU A 113 56.20 18.16 33.82
C GLU A 113 56.00 18.50 32.33
N GLU A 114 57.04 18.90 31.60
CA GLU A 114 56.94 19.22 30.18
C GLU A 114 56.59 17.98 29.33
N VAL A 115 57.15 16.81 29.64
CA VAL A 115 56.77 15.53 29.01
C VAL A 115 55.31 15.18 29.31
N ALA A 116 54.81 15.44 30.52
CA ALA A 116 53.40 15.26 30.85
C ALA A 116 52.51 16.21 30.03
N ARG A 117 52.84 17.51 29.95
CA ARG A 117 52.12 18.49 29.12
C ARG A 117 52.09 18.10 27.64
N ILE A 118 53.22 17.63 27.08
CA ILE A 118 53.32 17.17 25.69
C ILE A 118 52.47 15.90 25.48
N SER A 119 52.47 14.96 26.45
CA SER A 119 51.65 13.76 26.40
C SER A 119 50.15 14.10 26.40
N ASP A 120 49.72 15.00 27.28
CA ASP A 120 48.33 15.46 27.36
C ASP A 120 47.89 16.19 26.08
N ALA A 121 48.75 17.06 25.53
CA ALA A 121 48.51 17.74 24.27
C ALA A 121 48.39 16.75 23.09
N LEU A 122 49.27 15.74 23.02
CA LEU A 122 49.20 14.68 22.01
C LEU A 122 47.96 13.81 22.16
N GLN A 123 47.53 13.52 23.39
CA GLN A 123 46.31 12.78 23.67
C GLN A 123 45.05 13.59 23.31
N ALA A 124 45.05 14.90 23.55
CA ALA A 124 43.99 15.81 23.13
C ALA A 124 43.89 15.89 21.59
N GLU A 125 45.01 15.99 20.87
CA GLU A 125 45.01 15.97 19.41
C GLU A 125 44.58 14.62 18.83
N ARG A 126 44.97 13.49 19.43
CA ARG A 126 44.43 12.18 19.07
C ARG A 126 42.91 12.10 19.27
N ALA A 127 42.38 12.65 20.37
CA ALA A 127 40.95 12.71 20.60
C ALA A 127 40.22 13.58 19.55
N ARG A 128 40.77 14.74 19.20
CA ARG A 128 40.27 15.63 18.13
C ARG A 128 40.28 14.93 16.77
N SER A 129 41.40 14.31 16.39
CA SER A 129 41.54 13.56 15.14
C SER A 129 40.55 12.40 15.04
N ASN A 130 40.32 11.68 16.13
CA ASN A 130 39.32 10.61 16.19
C ASN A 130 37.89 11.16 16.05
N SER A 131 37.57 12.28 16.70
CA SER A 131 36.26 12.94 16.59
C SER A 131 35.99 13.41 15.15
N LEU A 132 36.96 14.07 14.51
CA LEU A 132 36.86 14.52 13.11
C LEU A 132 36.72 13.33 12.14
N SER A 133 37.42 12.23 12.39
CA SER A 133 37.29 11.01 11.59
C SER A 133 35.88 10.41 11.70
N GLN A 134 35.30 10.37 12.90
CA GLN A 134 33.92 9.92 13.12
C GLN A 134 32.89 10.85 12.46
N GLU A 135 33.12 12.16 12.51
CA GLU A 135 32.25 13.16 11.86
C GLU A 135 32.27 13.00 10.33
N LEU A 136 33.46 12.89 9.72
CA LEU A 136 33.61 12.64 8.28
C LEU A 136 33.02 11.30 7.84
N ASP A 137 33.17 10.23 8.62
CA ASP A 137 32.51 8.95 8.37
C ASP A 137 30.98 9.09 8.44
N GLY A 138 30.47 9.88 9.40
CA GLY A 138 29.07 10.22 9.54
C GLY A 138 28.51 11.01 8.35
N GLU A 139 29.21 12.06 7.91
CA GLU A 139 28.84 12.84 6.72
C GLU A 139 28.88 12.00 5.44
N ARG A 140 29.95 11.22 5.24
CA ARG A 140 30.06 10.30 4.10
C ARG A 140 28.90 9.30 4.07
N ASN A 141 28.46 8.80 5.22
CA ASN A 141 27.33 7.90 5.30
C ASN A 141 25.99 8.61 5.02
N LYS A 142 25.80 9.87 5.47
CA LYS A 142 24.65 10.72 5.09
C LYS A 142 24.62 11.00 3.58
N LEU A 143 25.76 11.35 2.97
CA LEU A 143 25.85 11.59 1.52
C LEU A 143 25.56 10.33 0.71
N ARG A 144 26.03 9.16 1.15
CA ARG A 144 25.70 7.87 0.53
C ARG A 144 24.20 7.54 0.61
N SER A 145 23.54 7.78 1.74
CA SER A 145 22.09 7.54 1.85
C SER A 145 21.28 8.53 1.01
N GLN A 146 21.68 9.80 0.96
CA GLN A 146 21.07 10.79 0.06
C GLN A 146 21.24 10.41 -1.42
N ALA A 147 22.44 9.98 -1.84
CA ALA A 147 22.69 9.53 -3.21
C ALA A 147 21.85 8.29 -3.58
N ALA A 148 21.68 7.34 -2.65
CA ALA A 148 20.80 6.18 -2.86
C ALA A 148 19.32 6.57 -2.97
N LEU A 149 18.85 7.52 -2.15
CA LEU A 149 17.48 8.04 -2.24
C LEU A 149 17.23 8.80 -3.56
N LEU A 150 18.22 9.57 -4.04
CA LEU A 150 18.14 10.25 -5.33
C LEU A 150 18.12 9.24 -6.49
N ALA A 151 18.95 8.21 -6.47
CA ALA A 151 18.96 7.17 -7.51
C ALA A 151 17.61 6.41 -7.59
N GLU A 152 16.98 6.08 -6.46
CA GLU A 152 15.65 5.43 -6.48
C GLU A 152 14.54 6.41 -6.88
N ALA A 153 14.67 7.71 -6.55
CA ALA A 153 13.76 8.75 -7.03
C ALA A 153 13.86 8.97 -8.55
N GLU A 154 15.07 8.97 -9.11
CA GLU A 154 15.30 9.05 -10.57
C GLU A 154 14.74 7.82 -11.29
N LYS A 155 14.96 6.63 -10.75
CA LYS A 155 14.44 5.36 -11.29
C LYS A 155 12.91 5.33 -11.27
N SER A 156 12.28 5.64 -10.13
CA SER A 156 10.82 5.69 -10.03
C SER A 156 10.20 6.79 -10.91
N ALA A 157 10.88 7.92 -11.11
CA ALA A 157 10.48 8.94 -12.09
C ALA A 157 10.59 8.45 -13.55
N ALA A 158 11.63 7.67 -13.88
CA ALA A 158 11.78 7.05 -15.20
C ALA A 158 10.70 5.99 -15.45
N ASP A 159 10.43 5.10 -14.48
CA ASP A 159 9.37 4.10 -14.55
C ASP A 159 7.98 4.76 -14.70
N SER A 160 7.72 5.84 -13.95
CA SER A 160 6.47 6.62 -14.06
C SER A 160 6.31 7.29 -15.42
N ARG A 161 7.39 7.83 -16.02
CA ARG A 161 7.36 8.36 -17.39
C ARG A 161 7.07 7.27 -18.42
N ALA A 162 7.76 6.13 -18.33
CA ALA A 162 7.53 5.00 -19.24
C ALA A 162 6.08 4.48 -19.16
N GLN A 163 5.47 4.44 -17.96
CA GLN A 163 4.05 4.11 -17.79
C GLN A 163 3.12 5.16 -18.40
N ALA A 164 3.42 6.45 -18.24
CA ALA A 164 2.64 7.53 -18.83
C ALA A 164 2.70 7.50 -20.37
N ASP A 165 3.89 7.32 -20.95
CA ASP A 165 4.09 7.22 -22.40
C ASP A 165 3.36 6.00 -22.98
N ALA A 166 3.41 4.85 -22.30
CA ALA A 166 2.66 3.66 -22.69
C ALA A 166 1.14 3.87 -22.63
N ALA A 167 0.63 4.55 -21.60
CA ALA A 167 -0.79 4.90 -21.48
C ALA A 167 -1.24 5.88 -22.56
N ILE A 168 -0.41 6.87 -22.91
CA ILE A 168 -0.67 7.81 -24.02
C ILE A 168 -0.73 7.05 -25.35
N ALA A 169 0.20 6.12 -25.60
CA ALA A 169 0.22 5.31 -26.82
C ALA A 169 -1.03 4.41 -26.94
N ASP A 170 -1.45 3.75 -25.85
CA ASP A 170 -2.69 2.95 -25.83
C ASP A 170 -3.94 3.82 -26.08
N LEU A 171 -4.04 5.00 -25.46
CA LEU A 171 -5.13 5.94 -25.70
C LEU A 171 -5.16 6.42 -27.17
N GLN A 172 -4.01 6.75 -27.75
CA GLN A 172 -3.91 7.12 -29.17
C GLN A 172 -4.34 5.98 -30.09
N ALA A 173 -3.89 4.75 -29.83
CA ALA A 173 -4.28 3.57 -30.59
C ALA A 173 -5.80 3.30 -30.51
N ARG A 174 -6.41 3.43 -29.32
CA ARG A 174 -7.87 3.30 -29.13
C ARG A 174 -8.65 4.40 -29.83
N MET A 175 -8.16 5.64 -29.84
CA MET A 175 -8.79 6.73 -30.59
C MET A 175 -8.73 6.48 -32.10
N ALA A 176 -7.57 6.07 -32.62
CA ALA A 176 -7.40 5.73 -34.04
C ALA A 176 -8.30 4.55 -34.45
N ALA A 177 -8.40 3.51 -33.62
CA ALA A 177 -9.30 2.38 -33.85
C ALA A 177 -10.77 2.82 -33.90
N ARG A 178 -11.24 3.59 -32.90
CA ARG A 178 -12.61 4.13 -32.87
C ARG A 178 -12.93 5.04 -34.06
N GLN A 179 -11.98 5.86 -34.50
CA GLN A 179 -12.13 6.69 -35.69
C GLN A 179 -12.24 5.83 -36.96
N GLY A 180 -11.40 4.80 -37.09
CA GLY A 180 -11.45 3.85 -38.20
C GLY A 180 -12.76 3.07 -38.28
N ASP A 181 -13.25 2.57 -37.14
CA ASP A 181 -14.53 1.84 -37.07
C ASP A 181 -15.73 2.77 -37.31
N GLY A 182 -15.71 3.99 -36.77
CA GLY A 182 -16.72 5.01 -37.06
C GLY A 182 -16.77 5.38 -38.54
N GLN A 183 -15.61 5.53 -39.19
CA GLN A 183 -15.54 5.81 -40.63
C GLN A 183 -16.06 4.63 -41.47
N ARG A 184 -15.71 3.39 -41.11
CA ARG A 184 -16.24 2.18 -41.77
C ARG A 184 -17.76 2.09 -41.67
N GLU A 185 -18.34 2.41 -40.51
CA GLU A 185 -19.79 2.39 -40.33
C GLU A 185 -20.47 3.51 -41.15
N ILE A 186 -19.88 4.71 -41.20
CA ILE A 186 -20.34 5.79 -42.10
C ILE A 186 -20.30 5.33 -43.56
N ASP A 187 -19.23 4.68 -43.99
CA ASP A 187 -19.08 4.18 -45.36
C ASP A 187 -20.07 3.04 -45.66
N ARG A 188 -20.37 2.13 -44.70
CA ARG A 188 -21.42 1.11 -44.84
C ARG A 188 -22.82 1.74 -44.95
N LEU A 189 -23.15 2.65 -44.04
CA LEU A 189 -24.44 3.35 -44.04
C LEU A 189 -24.66 4.09 -45.37
N ARG A 190 -23.62 4.75 -45.89
CA ARG A 190 -23.66 5.53 -47.13
C ARG A 190 -23.64 4.67 -48.39
N GLY A 191 -22.87 3.59 -48.41
CA GLY A 191 -22.68 2.72 -49.57
C GLY A 191 -23.75 1.65 -49.75
N GLU A 192 -24.30 1.12 -48.65
CA GLU A 192 -25.20 -0.03 -48.68
C GLU A 192 -26.61 0.31 -48.18
N GLU A 193 -26.72 0.88 -46.97
CA GLU A 193 -28.02 1.02 -46.31
C GLU A 193 -28.88 2.14 -46.91
N ILE A 194 -28.33 3.34 -47.11
CA ILE A 194 -29.06 4.44 -47.76
C ILE A 194 -29.53 4.05 -49.17
N PRO A 195 -28.70 3.47 -50.06
CA PRO A 195 -29.16 2.98 -51.38
C PRO A 195 -30.14 1.81 -51.31
N ARG A 196 -30.12 0.98 -50.26
CA ARG A 196 -31.13 -0.06 -50.02
C ARG A 196 -32.46 0.54 -49.62
N LEU A 197 -32.47 1.45 -48.64
CA LEU A 197 -33.67 2.13 -48.17
C LEU A 197 -34.31 2.96 -49.29
N ASN A 198 -33.51 3.69 -50.08
CA ASN A 198 -34.03 4.45 -51.23
C ASN A 198 -34.71 3.55 -52.28
N ARG A 199 -34.18 2.35 -52.54
CA ARG A 199 -34.84 1.36 -53.41
C ARG A 199 -36.15 0.83 -52.83
N GLN A 200 -36.20 0.57 -51.52
CA GLN A 200 -37.43 0.15 -50.85
C GLN A 200 -38.50 1.27 -50.86
N ILE A 201 -38.10 2.53 -50.70
CA ILE A 201 -38.99 3.69 -50.80
C ILE A 201 -39.56 3.80 -52.22
N ALA A 202 -38.73 3.66 -53.26
CA ALA A 202 -39.19 3.65 -54.64
C ALA A 202 -40.16 2.49 -54.92
N GLU A 203 -39.81 1.26 -54.53
CA GLU A 203 -40.65 0.07 -54.73
C GLU A 203 -42.01 0.19 -54.00
N LEU A 204 -42.04 0.78 -52.80
CA LEU A 204 -43.28 1.06 -52.08
C LEU A 204 -44.10 2.17 -52.73
N SER A 205 -43.45 3.22 -53.24
CA SER A 205 -44.11 4.30 -54.01
C SER A 205 -44.78 3.75 -55.28
N ASP A 206 -44.08 2.89 -56.02
CA ASP A 206 -44.61 2.25 -57.24
C ASP A 206 -45.80 1.34 -56.91
N LYS A 207 -45.73 0.58 -55.81
CA LYS A 207 -46.86 -0.25 -55.33
C LYS A 207 -48.07 0.58 -54.90
N VAL A 208 -47.86 1.73 -54.25
CA VAL A 208 -48.95 2.66 -53.90
C VAL A 208 -49.62 3.19 -55.18
N ALA A 209 -48.83 3.68 -56.14
CA ALA A 209 -49.36 4.18 -57.42
C ALA A 209 -50.12 3.09 -58.21
N ALA A 210 -49.63 1.84 -58.21
CA ALA A 210 -50.34 0.71 -58.83
C ALA A 210 -51.68 0.41 -58.12
N ASN A 211 -51.70 0.38 -56.79
CA ASN A 211 -52.91 0.16 -56.01
C ASN A 211 -53.95 1.29 -56.21
N GLU A 212 -53.51 2.54 -56.31
CA GLU A 212 -54.37 3.69 -56.62
C GLU A 212 -54.99 3.57 -58.02
N ALA A 213 -54.20 3.16 -59.02
CA ALA A 213 -54.68 2.93 -60.38
C ALA A 213 -55.71 1.77 -60.45
N ASP A 214 -55.50 0.69 -59.70
CA ASP A 214 -56.45 -0.43 -59.63
C ASP A 214 -57.71 -0.09 -58.82
N ALA A 215 -57.60 0.72 -57.76
CA ALA A 215 -58.75 1.27 -57.05
C ALA A 215 -59.61 2.16 -57.98
N ALA A 216 -58.98 3.00 -58.82
CA ALA A 216 -59.68 3.82 -59.81
C ALA A 216 -60.42 2.96 -60.86
N LYS A 217 -59.79 1.88 -61.37
CA LYS A 217 -60.45 0.91 -62.27
C LYS A 217 -61.66 0.24 -61.59
N ALA A 218 -61.49 -0.22 -60.34
CA ALA A 218 -62.56 -0.86 -59.57
C ALA A 218 -63.73 0.11 -59.32
N GLN A 219 -63.46 1.40 -59.11
CA GLN A 219 -64.49 2.42 -58.95
C GLN A 219 -65.25 2.71 -60.26
N LEU A 220 -64.56 2.74 -61.41
CA LEU A 220 -65.20 2.82 -62.73
C LEU A 220 -66.08 1.58 -63.01
N GLN A 221 -65.61 0.38 -62.65
CA GLN A 221 -66.41 -0.85 -62.77
C GLN A 221 -67.65 -0.83 -61.89
N ARG A 222 -67.55 -0.34 -60.63
CA ARG A 222 -68.72 -0.14 -59.75
C ARG A 222 -69.74 0.82 -60.37
N GLN A 223 -69.31 1.98 -60.86
CA GLN A 223 -70.19 2.94 -61.54
C GLN A 223 -70.86 2.37 -62.81
N ALA A 224 -70.16 1.50 -63.55
CA ALA A 224 -70.73 0.81 -64.70
C ALA A 224 -71.78 -0.23 -64.29
N LEU A 225 -71.52 -0.99 -63.22
CA LEU A 225 -72.47 -1.95 -62.65
C LEU A 225 -73.71 -1.28 -62.04
N GLU A 226 -73.53 -0.16 -61.32
CA GLU A 226 -74.64 0.66 -60.80
C GLU A 226 -75.57 1.12 -61.94
N LYS A 227 -75.01 1.69 -63.01
CA LYS A 227 -75.77 2.08 -64.21
C LYS A 227 -76.47 0.90 -64.88
N ALA A 228 -75.84 -0.28 -64.93
CA ALA A 228 -76.45 -1.48 -65.51
C ALA A 228 -77.61 -2.00 -64.64
N VAL A 229 -77.48 -1.94 -63.31
CA VAL A 229 -78.55 -2.30 -62.36
C VAL A 229 -79.72 -1.33 -62.47
N ASP A 230 -79.47 -0.02 -62.58
CA ASP A 230 -80.53 0.98 -62.73
C ASP A 230 -81.23 0.89 -64.10
N GLY A 231 -80.49 0.56 -65.17
CA GLY A 231 -81.07 0.21 -66.47
C GLY A 231 -81.98 -1.02 -66.38
N ALA A 232 -81.49 -2.12 -65.81
CA ALA A 232 -82.27 -3.34 -65.63
C ALA A 232 -83.52 -3.14 -64.75
N ARG A 233 -83.46 -2.26 -63.73
CA ARG A 233 -84.63 -1.86 -62.94
C ARG A 233 -85.67 -1.12 -63.78
N ALA A 234 -85.24 -0.23 -64.68
CA ALA A 234 -86.13 0.48 -65.59
C ALA A 234 -86.78 -0.49 -66.61
N ASP A 235 -86.02 -1.43 -67.16
CA ASP A 235 -86.54 -2.46 -68.07
C ASP A 235 -87.56 -3.37 -67.37
N VAL A 236 -87.29 -3.81 -66.13
CA VAL A 236 -88.23 -4.59 -65.32
C VAL A 236 -89.51 -3.80 -65.04
N ALA A 237 -89.42 -2.51 -64.71
CA ALA A 237 -90.59 -1.65 -64.52
C ALA A 237 -91.42 -1.49 -65.81
N ALA A 238 -90.76 -1.35 -66.97
CA ALA A 238 -91.42 -1.28 -68.27
C ALA A 238 -92.10 -2.61 -68.65
N LEU A 239 -91.44 -3.75 -68.38
CA LEU A 239 -92.01 -5.09 -68.58
C LEU A 239 -93.22 -5.35 -67.66
N HIS A 240 -93.19 -4.88 -66.41
CA HIS A 240 -94.35 -4.94 -65.52
C HIS A 240 -95.52 -4.11 -66.06
N ALA A 241 -95.29 -2.86 -66.48
CA ALA A 241 -96.34 -2.03 -67.07
C ALA A 241 -96.93 -2.62 -68.37
N ALA A 242 -96.09 -3.27 -69.19
CA ALA A 242 -96.53 -4.02 -70.37
C ALA A 242 -97.36 -5.26 -69.98
N LEU A 243 -96.92 -6.03 -68.97
CA LEU A 243 -97.65 -7.18 -68.46
C LEU A 243 -99.02 -6.79 -67.90
N ASP A 244 -99.10 -5.71 -67.11
CA ASP A 244 -100.35 -5.18 -66.57
C ASP A 244 -101.31 -4.76 -67.71
N THR A 245 -100.76 -4.17 -68.78
CA THR A 245 -101.53 -3.81 -69.99
C THR A 245 -102.07 -5.05 -70.71
N GLU A 246 -101.28 -6.10 -70.86
CA GLU A 246 -101.73 -7.37 -71.45
C GLU A 246 -102.70 -8.15 -70.54
N GLN A 247 -102.56 -8.05 -69.22
CA GLN A 247 -103.53 -8.59 -68.27
C GLN A 247 -104.87 -7.84 -68.36
N GLN A 248 -104.87 -6.51 -68.49
CA GLN A 248 -106.09 -5.73 -68.71
C GLN A 248 -106.77 -6.10 -70.04
N LYS A 249 -106.01 -6.28 -71.12
CA LYS A 249 -106.54 -6.79 -72.41
C LYS A 249 -107.13 -8.19 -72.28
N ASN A 250 -106.43 -9.11 -71.62
CA ASN A 250 -106.95 -10.46 -71.38
C ASN A 250 -108.18 -10.46 -70.47
N ALA A 251 -108.26 -9.59 -69.48
CA ALA A 251 -109.45 -9.41 -68.64
C ALA A 251 -110.64 -8.87 -69.46
N ALA A 252 -110.40 -7.89 -70.35
CA ALA A 252 -111.43 -7.38 -71.26
C ALA A 252 -111.91 -8.45 -72.24
N LEU A 253 -111.00 -9.17 -72.90
CA LEU A 253 -111.32 -10.30 -73.78
C LEU A 253 -112.03 -11.44 -73.02
N THR A 254 -111.63 -11.74 -71.79
CA THR A 254 -112.31 -12.73 -70.94
C THR A 254 -113.71 -12.26 -70.56
N ALA A 255 -113.90 -10.98 -70.26
CA ALA A 255 -115.22 -10.40 -69.99
C ALA A 255 -116.11 -10.43 -71.25
N GLU A 256 -115.53 -10.23 -72.44
CA GLU A 256 -116.20 -10.35 -73.73
C GLU A 256 -116.58 -11.80 -74.06
N VAL A 257 -115.67 -12.76 -73.88
CA VAL A 257 -115.96 -14.20 -73.97
C VAL A 257 -117.01 -14.63 -72.94
N GLN A 258 -116.96 -14.12 -71.70
CA GLN A 258 -118.00 -14.37 -70.69
C GLN A 258 -119.31 -13.67 -70.99
N ARG A 259 -119.31 -12.58 -71.77
CA ARG A 259 -120.52 -11.92 -72.26
C ARG A 259 -121.14 -12.79 -73.37
N LEU A 260 -120.38 -13.15 -74.39
CA LEU A 260 -120.78 -14.10 -75.44
C LEU A 260 -121.25 -15.46 -74.86
N LYS A 261 -120.61 -15.93 -73.78
CA LYS A 261 -121.00 -17.16 -73.08
C LYS A 261 -122.28 -16.99 -72.24
N ARG A 262 -122.51 -15.83 -71.63
CA ARG A 262 -123.79 -15.49 -70.94
C ARG A 262 -124.94 -15.31 -71.94
N ASP A 263 -124.66 -14.70 -73.09
CA ASP A 263 -125.58 -14.59 -74.22
C ASP A 263 -125.90 -15.99 -74.83
N ALA A 264 -125.14 -17.03 -74.44
CA ALA A 264 -125.33 -18.43 -74.84
C ALA A 264 -125.75 -19.40 -73.70
N GLY A 265 -125.87 -18.97 -72.44
CA GLY A 265 -126.35 -19.84 -71.34
C GLY A 265 -125.84 -19.55 -69.92
N SER A 266 -126.63 -19.96 -68.93
CA SER A 266 -126.46 -19.70 -67.49
C SER A 266 -125.84 -20.93 -66.73
N PRO A 267 -125.70 -20.96 -65.39
CA PRO A 267 -124.48 -20.59 -64.65
C PRO A 267 -123.93 -21.73 -63.76
N SER A 268 -122.82 -21.51 -63.02
CA SER A 268 -122.61 -22.06 -61.65
C SER A 268 -121.39 -21.45 -60.94
N ALA A 269 -121.23 -21.72 -59.64
CA ALA A 269 -120.37 -21.00 -58.69
C ALA A 269 -119.51 -21.93 -57.76
N ALA A 270 -118.71 -21.28 -56.90
CA ALA A 270 -118.03 -21.81 -55.68
C ALA A 270 -116.88 -22.82 -55.92
N THR A 271 -115.82 -22.93 -55.10
CA THR A 271 -115.80 -23.03 -53.61
C THR A 271 -114.39 -22.75 -53.02
N GLU A 272 -114.36 -22.35 -51.74
CA GLU A 272 -113.24 -22.21 -50.78
C GLU A 272 -112.61 -23.58 -50.32
N PRO A 273 -111.97 -23.74 -49.12
CA PRO A 273 -110.75 -23.12 -48.53
C PRO A 273 -109.71 -24.18 -48.02
N GLN A 274 -108.81 -23.78 -47.07
CA GLN A 274 -108.20 -24.54 -45.94
C GLN A 274 -106.65 -24.66 -45.88
N SER A 275 -106.00 -23.71 -45.17
CA SER A 275 -105.40 -23.83 -43.82
C SER A 275 -105.24 -25.24 -43.13
N PRO A 276 -104.43 -25.42 -42.04
CA PRO A 276 -103.31 -24.64 -41.50
C PRO A 276 -102.06 -25.53 -41.08
N PRO A 277 -101.50 -25.60 -39.83
CA PRO A 277 -100.10 -25.20 -39.61
C PRO A 277 -99.29 -26.18 -38.68
N ALA A 278 -98.37 -25.60 -37.89
CA ALA A 278 -97.74 -26.12 -36.65
C ALA A 278 -96.56 -27.11 -36.83
N ALA A 279 -95.61 -27.22 -35.89
CA ALA A 279 -95.09 -26.31 -34.85
C ALA A 279 -93.84 -26.97 -34.22
N ALA A 280 -93.19 -26.29 -33.28
CA ALA A 280 -92.32 -26.86 -32.23
C ALA A 280 -90.96 -27.46 -32.70
N GLU A 281 -89.91 -27.53 -31.87
CA GLU A 281 -89.51 -26.77 -30.67
C GLU A 281 -88.00 -27.01 -30.48
N ASN A 282 -87.27 -26.05 -29.90
CA ASN A 282 -85.97 -26.36 -29.29
C ASN A 282 -86.23 -26.99 -27.90
N PRO A 283 -85.32 -27.82 -27.38
CA PRO A 283 -84.50 -27.26 -26.29
C PRO A 283 -83.02 -27.69 -26.24
N SER A 284 -82.27 -26.79 -25.61
CA SER A 284 -80.82 -26.73 -25.38
C SER A 284 -80.17 -27.87 -24.58
N ALA A 285 -78.87 -28.09 -24.81
CA ALA A 285 -77.85 -28.10 -23.74
C ALA A 285 -76.42 -27.96 -24.33
N GLU A 286 -75.80 -26.78 -24.24
CA GLU A 286 -74.36 -26.57 -24.54
C GLU A 286 -73.71 -25.76 -23.40
N GLU A 287 -72.45 -26.08 -23.08
CA GLU A 287 -71.66 -25.34 -22.09
C GLU A 287 -71.40 -23.91 -22.60
N ALA A 288 -71.71 -22.91 -21.77
CA ALA A 288 -71.79 -21.53 -22.21
C ALA A 288 -70.43 -20.97 -22.69
N ALA A 289 -70.37 -20.58 -23.96
CA ALA A 289 -69.26 -19.84 -24.54
C ALA A 289 -68.95 -18.57 -23.73
N ARG A 290 -67.67 -18.24 -23.58
CA ARG A 290 -67.22 -17.09 -22.77
C ARG A 290 -67.25 -15.81 -23.61
N ASP A 291 -67.62 -14.70 -22.97
CA ASP A 291 -67.63 -13.38 -23.60
C ASP A 291 -66.25 -13.01 -24.16
N VAL A 292 -66.20 -12.78 -25.48
CA VAL A 292 -65.01 -12.40 -26.22
C VAL A 292 -64.38 -11.12 -25.65
N ALA A 293 -65.22 -10.13 -25.27
CA ALA A 293 -64.73 -8.85 -24.75
C ALA A 293 -64.08 -9.01 -23.35
N LEU A 294 -64.58 -9.94 -22.53
CA LEU A 294 -63.97 -10.30 -21.25
C LEU A 294 -62.64 -11.04 -21.47
N VAL A 295 -62.60 -12.02 -22.37
CA VAL A 295 -61.37 -12.77 -22.68
C VAL A 295 -60.27 -11.83 -23.19
N ASP A 296 -60.58 -10.93 -24.13
CA ASP A 296 -59.60 -9.98 -24.68
C ASP A 296 -59.03 -9.03 -23.63
N LYS A 297 -59.90 -8.46 -22.78
CA LYS A 297 -59.51 -7.57 -21.70
C LYS A 297 -58.60 -8.27 -20.69
N VAL A 298 -58.88 -9.53 -20.36
CA VAL A 298 -58.07 -10.31 -19.42
C VAL A 298 -56.75 -10.75 -20.06
N LEU A 299 -56.73 -11.15 -21.33
CA LEU A 299 -55.50 -11.50 -22.04
C LEU A 299 -54.55 -10.30 -22.21
N ALA A 300 -55.08 -9.10 -22.46
CA ALA A 300 -54.30 -7.86 -22.54
C ALA A 300 -53.79 -7.37 -21.16
N GLY A 301 -54.52 -7.68 -20.08
CA GLY A 301 -54.16 -7.27 -18.72
C GLY A 301 -53.24 -8.25 -17.96
N THR A 302 -52.98 -9.46 -18.49
CA THR A 302 -52.27 -10.51 -17.74
C THR A 302 -50.76 -10.51 -18.02
N PRO A 303 -49.91 -10.24 -17.01
CA PRO A 303 -48.46 -10.29 -17.17
C PRO A 303 -47.96 -11.68 -17.60
N GLY A 304 -47.07 -11.70 -18.58
CA GLY A 304 -46.43 -12.91 -19.10
C GLY A 304 -47.05 -13.46 -20.38
N ILE A 305 -48.28 -13.08 -20.74
CA ILE A 305 -48.91 -13.43 -22.03
C ILE A 305 -48.21 -12.73 -23.19
N ASP A 306 -47.57 -11.59 -22.94
CA ASP A 306 -46.83 -10.85 -23.96
C ASP A 306 -45.62 -11.57 -24.56
N ARG A 307 -45.19 -12.68 -23.93
CA ARG A 307 -44.13 -13.55 -24.44
C ARG A 307 -44.64 -14.58 -25.46
N LEU A 308 -45.96 -14.69 -25.66
CA LEU A 308 -46.55 -15.52 -26.72
C LEU A 308 -46.47 -14.80 -28.07
N THR A 309 -46.19 -15.56 -29.13
CA THR A 309 -46.38 -15.15 -30.52
C THR A 309 -47.85 -14.80 -30.78
N SER A 310 -48.11 -14.00 -31.82
CA SER A 310 -49.46 -13.64 -32.29
C SER A 310 -50.38 -14.86 -32.38
N ASP A 311 -49.88 -15.91 -33.01
CA ASP A 311 -50.66 -17.09 -33.38
C ASP A 311 -51.03 -17.92 -32.16
N ASN A 312 -50.10 -18.02 -31.18
CA ASN A 312 -50.37 -18.68 -29.91
C ASN A 312 -51.30 -17.86 -29.01
N ARG A 313 -51.24 -16.53 -29.07
CA ARG A 313 -52.18 -15.65 -28.35
C ARG A 313 -53.60 -15.77 -28.92
N GLN A 314 -53.73 -15.79 -30.25
CA GLN A 314 -55.02 -15.99 -30.93
C GLN A 314 -55.57 -17.39 -30.65
N ARG A 315 -54.75 -18.45 -30.75
CA ARG A 315 -55.16 -19.82 -30.41
C ARG A 315 -55.65 -19.94 -28.96
N LEU A 316 -54.96 -19.29 -28.01
CA LEU A 316 -55.38 -19.26 -26.60
C LEU A 316 -56.75 -18.55 -26.44
N ARG A 317 -56.93 -17.41 -27.13
CA ARG A 317 -58.21 -16.67 -27.16
C ARG A 317 -59.34 -17.54 -27.67
N ASP A 318 -59.15 -18.21 -28.82
CA ASP A 318 -60.19 -19.04 -29.44
C ASP A 318 -60.64 -20.19 -28.53
N MET A 319 -59.69 -20.88 -27.88
CA MET A 319 -59.99 -21.94 -26.89
C MET A 319 -60.71 -21.42 -25.64
N LEU A 320 -60.36 -20.21 -25.16
CA LEU A 320 -61.02 -19.62 -23.99
C LEU A 320 -62.43 -19.11 -24.32
N VAL A 321 -62.65 -18.54 -25.51
CA VAL A 321 -63.97 -18.14 -26.02
C VAL A 321 -64.86 -19.37 -26.20
N SER A 322 -64.32 -20.47 -26.74
CA SER A 322 -65.05 -21.75 -26.87
C SER A 322 -65.26 -22.50 -25.54
N GLY A 323 -65.10 -21.83 -24.40
CA GLY A 323 -65.40 -22.39 -23.08
C GLY A 323 -64.35 -23.31 -22.45
N GLN A 324 -63.19 -23.56 -23.08
CA GLN A 324 -62.22 -24.50 -22.51
C GLN A 324 -61.61 -24.04 -21.17
N CYS A 325 -61.27 -25.02 -20.34
CA CYS A 325 -60.52 -24.83 -19.10
C CYS A 325 -59.22 -24.05 -19.31
N VAL A 326 -58.95 -23.08 -18.42
CA VAL A 326 -57.79 -22.17 -18.50
C VAL A 326 -56.48 -22.95 -18.44
N THR A 327 -56.41 -24.00 -17.61
CA THR A 327 -55.24 -24.89 -17.53
C THR A 327 -54.97 -25.64 -18.84
N THR A 328 -56.01 -26.03 -19.57
CA THR A 328 -55.89 -26.75 -20.85
C THR A 328 -55.40 -25.82 -21.95
N GLY A 329 -56.03 -24.64 -22.07
CA GLY A 329 -55.60 -23.61 -23.03
C GLY A 329 -54.15 -23.17 -22.81
N LEU A 330 -53.75 -22.93 -21.55
CA LEU A 330 -52.37 -22.55 -21.22
C LEU A 330 -51.34 -23.64 -21.50
N ARG A 331 -51.64 -24.91 -21.21
CA ARG A 331 -50.75 -26.04 -21.50
C ARG A 331 -50.52 -26.23 -23.00
N ALA A 332 -51.49 -25.86 -23.84
CA ALA A 332 -51.39 -25.96 -25.29
C ALA A 332 -50.50 -24.88 -25.93
N VAL A 333 -50.24 -23.75 -25.24
CA VAL A 333 -49.47 -22.60 -25.79
C VAL A 333 -48.18 -22.28 -25.04
N PHE A 334 -48.01 -22.79 -23.80
CA PHE A 334 -46.78 -22.65 -23.03
C PHE A 334 -46.11 -24.02 -22.75
N PRO A 335 -44.81 -24.20 -23.04
CA PRO A 335 -44.07 -25.40 -22.63
C PRO A 335 -43.85 -25.46 -21.10
N SER A 336 -43.91 -24.32 -20.41
CA SER A 336 -43.92 -24.21 -18.96
C SER A 336 -44.75 -22.98 -18.57
N VAL A 337 -45.87 -23.19 -17.88
CA VAL A 337 -46.84 -22.13 -17.53
C VAL A 337 -46.32 -21.32 -16.34
N PRO A 338 -46.17 -19.98 -16.44
CA PRO A 338 -45.83 -19.16 -15.28
C PRO A 338 -46.97 -19.15 -14.24
N LEU A 339 -46.67 -19.47 -12.98
CA LEU A 339 -47.67 -19.55 -11.90
C LEU A 339 -48.48 -18.26 -11.72
N VAL A 340 -47.87 -17.09 -11.94
CA VAL A 340 -48.55 -15.79 -11.87
C VAL A 340 -49.60 -15.63 -12.98
N THR A 341 -49.26 -16.02 -14.20
CA THR A 341 -50.14 -16.00 -15.36
C THR A 341 -51.33 -16.94 -15.17
N LEU A 342 -51.09 -18.17 -14.69
CA LEU A 342 -52.14 -19.13 -14.36
C LEU A 342 -53.10 -18.60 -13.28
N ARG A 343 -52.56 -18.11 -12.15
CA ARG A 343 -53.36 -17.64 -11.01
C ARG A 343 -54.24 -16.43 -11.38
N ASN A 344 -53.70 -15.51 -12.18
CA ASN A 344 -54.46 -14.34 -12.62
C ASN A 344 -55.58 -14.75 -13.60
N LEU A 345 -55.30 -15.59 -14.59
CA LEU A 345 -56.32 -16.05 -15.55
C LEU A 345 -57.45 -16.85 -14.90
N MET A 346 -57.15 -17.78 -13.99
CA MET A 346 -58.19 -18.53 -13.27
C MET A 346 -59.09 -17.60 -12.44
N ARG A 347 -58.50 -16.63 -11.72
CA ARG A 347 -59.24 -15.68 -10.89
C ARG A 347 -60.09 -14.73 -11.74
N ASP A 348 -59.52 -14.17 -12.80
CA ASP A 348 -60.12 -13.07 -13.55
C ASP A 348 -61.14 -13.57 -14.60
N LEU A 349 -61.02 -14.82 -15.07
CA LEU A 349 -62.04 -15.51 -15.87
C LEU A 349 -63.03 -16.36 -15.04
N LYS A 350 -62.89 -16.37 -13.70
CA LYS A 350 -63.67 -17.21 -12.76
C LYS A 350 -63.74 -18.68 -13.21
N SER A 351 -62.60 -19.23 -13.59
CA SER A 351 -62.50 -20.58 -14.15
C SER A 351 -62.11 -21.56 -13.06
N ASP A 352 -62.99 -22.50 -12.75
CA ASP A 352 -62.75 -23.59 -11.79
C ASP A 352 -61.76 -24.66 -12.34
N CYS A 353 -61.33 -24.50 -13.60
CA CYS A 353 -60.34 -25.31 -14.32
C CYS A 353 -59.51 -24.48 -15.33
#